data_AF-A0A165NVA2-F1
#
_entry.id   AF-A0A165NVA2-F1
#
_cell.length_a   1.000
_cell.length_b   1.000
_cell.length_c   1.000
_cell.angle_alpha   90.00
_cell.angle_beta   90.00
_cell.angle_gamma   90.00
#
_symmetry.space_group_name_H-M   'P 1'
#
loop_
_entity.id
_entity.type
_entity.pdbx_description
1 polymer ?
#
loop_
_entity_poly.entity_id
_entity_poly.type
_entity_poly.pdbx_seq_one_letter_code
_entity_poly.pdbx_strand_id
1 'polypeptide(L)'
;MPFFNNIKNIVTYLNISGGSIRDTPSLELYAILHSVEHVCINCGIFDTEGFIDMSCRNANPMCPQMRMLEFYVDERIFQGERGGALVRLVEERKERSERAGLLPISPMEEIVVQSRTVAGWALALLRNLLGEGNVTAV
;
A
#
# COMPACT_ATOMS: atom_id res chain seq x y z
N MET A 1 7.05 29.04 -2.35
CA MET A 1 5.96 28.15 -2.80
C MET A 1 5.21 27.57 -1.59
N PRO A 2 4.21 28.27 -1.03
CA PRO A 2 3.42 27.76 0.10
C PRO A 2 2.35 26.72 -0.32
N PHE A 3 1.83 26.79 -1.55
CA PHE A 3 0.74 25.91 -2.02
C PHE A 3 1.15 24.42 -2.12
N PHE A 4 2.30 24.12 -2.75
CA PHE A 4 2.79 22.73 -2.87
C PHE A 4 3.14 22.08 -1.53
N ASN A 5 3.56 22.85 -0.52
CA ASN A 5 3.82 22.31 0.81
C ASN A 5 2.53 21.97 1.56
N ASN A 6 1.43 22.68 1.28
CA ASN A 6 0.13 22.38 1.87
C ASN A 6 -0.53 21.13 1.28
N ILE A 7 -0.37 20.88 -0.02
CA ILE A 7 -0.96 19.69 -0.67
C ILE A 7 -0.52 18.39 0.01
N LYS A 8 0.76 18.30 0.41
CA LYS A 8 1.35 17.13 1.10
C LYS A 8 0.59 16.69 2.35
N ASN A 9 -0.05 17.66 3.02
CA ASN A 9 -0.72 17.47 4.29
C ASN A 9 -2.25 17.46 4.17
N ILE A 10 -2.80 17.69 2.97
CA ILE A 10 -4.25 17.81 2.73
C ILE A 10 -4.78 16.62 1.93
N VAL A 11 -3.96 16.06 1.02
CA VAL A 11 -4.40 14.93 0.20
C VAL A 11 -4.52 13.69 1.07
N THR A 12 -5.74 13.18 1.20
CA THR A 12 -6.08 11.96 1.97
C THR A 12 -6.31 10.75 1.07
N TYR A 13 -6.56 10.98 -0.22
CA TYR A 13 -6.84 9.93 -1.21
C TYR A 13 -5.86 10.03 -2.39
N LEU A 14 -5.21 8.92 -2.71
CA LEU A 14 -4.29 8.79 -3.83
C LEU A 14 -4.77 7.69 -4.77
N ASN A 15 -5.11 8.05 -6.00
CA ASN A 15 -5.43 7.08 -7.05
C ASN A 15 -4.29 7.01 -8.05
N ILE A 16 -3.67 5.84 -8.17
CA ILE A 16 -2.62 5.52 -9.13
C ILE A 16 -3.26 4.61 -10.18
N SER A 17 -3.73 5.22 -11.27
CA SER A 17 -4.45 4.52 -12.33
C SER A 17 -3.81 4.71 -13.71
N GLY A 18 -3.85 3.67 -14.52
CA GLY A 18 -3.37 3.72 -15.91
C GLY A 18 -1.84 3.59 -16.02
N GLY A 19 -1.38 3.13 -17.18
CA GLY A 19 0.05 2.95 -17.46
C GLY A 19 0.69 1.72 -16.81
N SER A 20 2.02 1.73 -16.79
CA SER A 20 2.87 0.73 -16.14
C SER A 20 3.88 1.45 -15.24
N ILE A 21 3.78 1.27 -13.92
CA ILE A 21 4.81 1.72 -12.98
C ILE A 21 5.71 0.54 -12.75
N ARG A 22 6.89 0.53 -13.39
CA ARG A 22 7.76 -0.65 -13.42
C ARG A 22 8.97 -0.54 -12.49
N ASP A 23 9.14 0.62 -11.87
CA ASP A 23 10.33 0.94 -11.10
C ASP A 23 9.99 1.83 -9.90
N THR A 24 10.81 1.66 -8.86
CA THR A 24 10.70 2.37 -7.59
C THR A 24 10.89 3.89 -7.71
N PRO A 25 11.82 4.43 -8.54
CA PRO A 25 11.95 5.87 -8.74
C PRO A 25 10.65 6.55 -9.19
N SER A 26 9.85 5.89 -10.02
CA SER A 26 8.53 6.41 -10.44
C SER A 26 7.54 6.55 -9.27
N LEU A 27 7.73 5.79 -8.17
CA LEU A 27 6.91 5.88 -6.96
C LEU A 27 7.33 7.03 -6.03
N GLU A 28 8.58 7.52 -6.13
CA GLU A 28 9.11 8.61 -5.29
C GLU A 28 8.34 9.92 -5.47
N LEU A 29 7.72 10.11 -6.63
CA LEU A 29 6.83 11.24 -6.91
C LEU A 29 5.63 11.31 -5.95
N TYR A 30 5.19 10.17 -5.44
CA TYR A 30 4.04 10.06 -4.53
C TYR A 30 4.45 10.02 -3.05
N ALA A 31 5.72 9.75 -2.74
CA ALA A 31 6.25 9.70 -1.37
C ALA A 31 6.11 11.03 -0.60
N ILE A 32 5.90 12.12 -1.34
CA ILE A 32 5.71 13.47 -0.83
C ILE A 32 4.36 13.69 -0.12
N LEU A 33 3.40 12.77 -0.28
CA LEU A 33 2.04 12.88 0.24
C LEU A 33 1.91 12.15 1.59
N HIS A 34 2.05 12.89 2.68
CA HIS A 34 2.14 12.31 4.03
C HIS A 34 0.78 11.98 4.65
N SER A 35 -0.26 12.76 4.33
CA SER A 35 -1.61 12.60 4.89
C SER A 35 -2.50 11.61 4.14
N VAL A 36 -1.96 10.88 3.17
CA VAL A 36 -2.75 9.89 2.41
C VAL A 36 -3.15 8.75 3.32
N GLU A 37 -4.46 8.54 3.46
CA GLU A 37 -5.09 7.50 4.26
C GLU A 37 -5.59 6.34 3.38
N HIS A 38 -5.99 6.65 2.14
CA HIS A 38 -6.51 5.68 1.19
C HIS A 38 -5.71 5.75 -0.12
N VAL A 39 -5.11 4.63 -0.49
CA VAL A 39 -4.43 4.42 -1.78
C VAL A 39 -5.22 3.44 -2.63
N CYS A 40 -5.52 3.81 -3.88
CA CYS A 40 -6.09 2.93 -4.89
C CYS A 40 -5.07 2.74 -6.03
N ILE A 41 -4.74 1.50 -6.36
CA ILE A 41 -3.80 1.14 -7.42
C ILE A 41 -4.53 0.31 -8.45
N ASN A 42 -4.62 0.83 -9.67
CA ASN A 42 -5.24 0.17 -10.81
C ASN A 42 -4.35 0.32 -12.06
N CYS A 43 -3.35 -0.56 -12.15
CA CYS A 43 -2.34 -0.55 -13.19
C CYS A 43 -2.18 -1.95 -13.80
N GLY A 44 -1.81 -2.02 -15.09
CA GLY A 44 -1.52 -3.30 -15.73
C GLY A 44 -0.23 -3.94 -15.21
N ILE A 45 0.78 -3.10 -14.92
CA ILE A 45 2.05 -3.50 -14.31
C ILE A 45 2.38 -2.50 -13.21
N PHE A 46 2.77 -3.00 -12.04
CA PHE A 46 3.07 -2.21 -10.86
C PHE A 46 4.24 -2.82 -10.09
N ASP A 47 5.23 -2.00 -9.72
CA ASP A 47 6.33 -2.35 -8.82
C ASP A 47 5.82 -2.46 -7.37
N THR A 48 5.25 -3.63 -7.07
CA THR A 48 4.59 -3.90 -5.79
C THR A 48 5.61 -3.94 -4.65
N GLU A 49 6.75 -4.59 -4.88
CA GLU A 49 7.85 -4.67 -3.93
C GLU A 49 8.41 -3.28 -3.61
N GLY A 50 8.71 -2.47 -4.64
CA GLY A 50 9.19 -1.11 -4.45
C GLY A 50 8.19 -0.23 -3.69
N PHE A 51 6.90 -0.37 -3.96
CA PHE A 51 5.85 0.34 -3.22
C PHE A 51 5.81 -0.03 -1.73
N ILE A 52 5.93 -1.32 -1.41
CA ILE A 52 5.91 -1.80 -0.02
C ILE A 52 7.14 -1.32 0.70
N ASP A 53 8.32 -1.51 0.10
CA ASP A 53 9.58 -1.08 0.67
C ASP A 53 9.55 0.42 0.98
N MET A 54 9.04 1.23 0.04
CA MET A 54 8.90 2.67 0.26
C MET A 54 7.88 3.02 1.34
N SER A 55 6.76 2.31 1.40
CA SER A 55 5.71 2.53 2.41
C SER A 55 6.15 2.14 3.82
N CYS A 56 7.15 1.26 3.91
CA CYS A 56 7.68 0.71 5.17
C CYS A 56 9.11 1.16 5.50
N ARG A 57 9.72 2.08 4.74
CA ARG A 57 11.07 2.62 5.00
C ARG A 57 11.18 3.38 6.31
N ASN A 58 12.28 3.17 7.05
CA ASN A 58 12.52 3.80 8.36
C ASN A 58 12.49 5.34 8.32
N ALA A 59 13.12 5.92 7.29
CA ALA A 59 13.15 7.35 7.06
C ALA A 59 12.24 7.71 5.87
N ASN A 60 11.40 8.73 6.06
CA ASN A 60 10.49 9.25 5.03
C ASN A 60 9.65 8.16 4.33
N PRO A 61 8.87 7.36 5.08
CA PRO A 61 7.98 6.38 4.46
C PRO A 61 6.98 7.07 3.53
N MET A 62 6.69 6.43 2.41
CA MET A 62 5.59 6.82 1.52
C MET A 62 4.25 6.55 2.21
N CYS A 63 3.32 7.50 2.12
CA CYS A 63 1.97 7.39 2.68
C CYS A 63 1.97 6.81 4.13
N PRO A 64 2.64 7.47 5.10
CA PRO A 64 2.74 6.98 6.47
C PRO A 64 1.38 6.82 7.13
N GLN A 65 0.39 7.64 6.74
CA GLN A 65 -0.96 7.59 7.30
C GLN A 65 -1.89 6.61 6.57
N MET A 66 -1.40 5.83 5.60
CA MET A 66 -2.22 4.86 4.86
C MET A 66 -2.83 3.82 5.79
N ARG A 67 -4.15 3.65 5.68
CA ARG A 67 -4.96 2.69 6.44
C ARG A 67 -5.73 1.77 5.51
N MET A 68 -6.06 2.24 4.30
CA MET A 68 -6.80 1.50 3.29
C MET A 68 -6.01 1.39 1.98
N LEU A 69 -5.94 0.18 1.44
CA LEU A 69 -5.33 -0.11 0.14
C LEU A 69 -6.30 -0.87 -0.77
N GLU A 70 -6.66 -0.28 -1.90
CA GLU A 70 -7.30 -0.99 -3.00
C GLU A 70 -6.25 -1.36 -4.05
N PHE A 71 -6.10 -2.65 -4.34
CA PHE A 71 -5.04 -3.19 -5.18
C PHE A 71 -5.61 -4.03 -6.33
N TYR A 72 -5.76 -3.40 -7.50
CA TYR A 72 -6.27 -3.97 -8.74
C TYR A 72 -5.16 -4.11 -9.79
N VAL A 73 -4.10 -4.83 -9.43
CA VAL A 73 -2.99 -5.14 -10.36
C VAL A 73 -3.08 -6.60 -10.77
N ASP A 74 -3.07 -6.86 -12.07
CA ASP A 74 -3.21 -8.22 -12.61
C ASP A 74 -1.99 -9.10 -12.23
N GLU A 75 -2.17 -9.99 -11.25
CA GLU A 75 -1.14 -10.93 -10.80
C GLU A 75 -1.00 -12.16 -11.69
N ARG A 76 -1.78 -12.31 -12.79
CA ARG A 76 -1.68 -13.50 -13.64
C ARG A 76 -0.27 -13.75 -14.20
N ILE A 77 0.57 -12.71 -14.26
CA ILE A 77 1.96 -12.78 -14.69
C ILE A 77 2.92 -13.11 -13.51
N PHE A 78 2.53 -12.85 -12.26
CA PHE A 78 3.36 -12.92 -11.05
C PHE A 78 2.68 -13.72 -9.92
N GLN A 79 1.99 -14.81 -10.29
CA GLN A 79 1.08 -15.52 -9.38
C GLN A 79 1.76 -15.89 -8.05
N GLY A 80 1.22 -15.35 -6.94
CA GLY A 80 1.65 -15.65 -5.57
C GLY A 80 2.71 -14.72 -4.98
N GLU A 81 3.58 -14.10 -5.78
CA GLU A 81 4.63 -13.20 -5.27
C GLU A 81 4.02 -11.92 -4.67
N ARG A 82 3.05 -11.33 -5.36
CA ARG A 82 2.37 -10.10 -4.91
C ARG A 82 1.46 -10.32 -3.71
N GLY A 83 0.83 -11.49 -3.58
CA GLY A 83 0.10 -11.88 -2.37
C GLY A 83 0.99 -11.89 -1.12
N GLY A 84 2.20 -12.42 -1.22
CA GLY A 84 3.19 -12.38 -0.13
C GLY A 84 3.62 -10.95 0.20
N ALA A 85 3.80 -10.11 -0.81
CA ALA A 85 4.13 -8.71 -0.66
C ALA A 85 3.03 -7.94 0.11
N LEU A 86 1.75 -8.16 -0.23
CA LEU A 86 0.62 -7.54 0.50
C LEU A 86 0.55 -7.99 1.97
N VAL A 87 0.85 -9.26 2.25
CA VAL A 87 0.94 -9.75 3.64
C VAL A 87 2.07 -9.02 4.38
N ARG A 88 3.26 -8.92 3.77
CA ARG A 88 4.42 -8.21 4.33
C ARG A 88 4.09 -6.75 4.65
N LEU A 89 3.38 -6.06 3.77
CA LEU A 89 2.92 -4.68 4.00
C LEU A 89 2.11 -4.56 5.30
N VAL A 90 1.15 -5.45 5.51
CA VAL A 90 0.29 -5.43 6.70
C VAL A 90 1.10 -5.69 7.96
N GLU A 91 1.94 -6.73 7.94
CA GLU A 91 2.77 -7.11 9.09
C GLU A 91 3.76 -6.01 9.47
N GLU A 92 4.51 -5.48 8.50
CA GLU A 92 5.51 -4.44 8.75
C GLU A 92 4.88 -3.15 9.26
N ARG A 93 3.74 -2.72 8.69
CA ARG A 93 3.05 -1.51 9.16
C ARG A 93 2.48 -1.69 10.56
N LYS A 94 1.95 -2.87 10.89
CA LYS A 94 1.50 -3.19 12.25
C LYS A 94 2.65 -3.11 13.24
N GLU A 95 3.74 -3.84 12.98
CA GLU A 95 4.92 -3.84 13.85
C GLU A 95 5.48 -2.42 14.04
N ARG A 96 5.54 -1.62 12.97
CA ARG A 96 6.06 -0.26 13.04
C ARG A 96 5.14 0.71 13.77
N SER A 97 3.82 0.54 13.69
CA SER A 97 2.86 1.36 14.43
C SER A 97 3.01 1.19 15.95
N GLU A 98 3.51 0.05 16.39
CA GLU A 98 3.73 -0.28 17.81
C GLU A 98 5.08 0.22 18.34
N ARG A 99 6.03 0.58 17.46
CA ARG A 99 7.38 1.04 17.86
C ARG A 99 7.38 2.53 18.22
N ALA A 100 7.79 2.85 19.45
CA ALA A 100 7.97 4.22 19.90
C ALA A 100 9.18 4.93 19.26
N GLY A 101 9.05 6.22 18.92
CA GLY A 101 10.19 7.10 18.59
C GLY A 101 10.53 7.29 17.10
N LEU A 102 9.76 6.71 16.17
CA LEU A 102 9.86 6.98 14.73
C LEU A 102 8.66 7.79 14.23
N LEU A 103 8.74 8.35 13.02
CA LEU A 103 7.56 8.90 12.32
C LEU A 103 6.43 7.87 12.40
N PRO A 104 5.29 8.20 13.04
CA PRO A 104 4.24 7.22 13.28
C PRO A 104 3.67 6.78 11.94
N ILE A 105 3.84 5.49 11.63
CA ILE A 105 3.16 4.82 10.54
C ILE A 105 1.86 4.26 11.09
N SER A 106 0.76 4.52 10.39
CA SER A 106 -0.54 3.94 10.73
C SER A 106 -0.56 2.45 10.36
N PRO A 107 -1.12 1.57 11.21
CA PRO A 107 -1.34 0.19 10.83
C PRO A 107 -2.30 0.13 9.65
N MET A 108 -2.19 -0.91 8.83
CA MET A 108 -3.22 -1.20 7.83
C MET A 108 -4.49 -1.65 8.52
N GLU A 109 -5.62 -1.16 8.04
CA GLU A 109 -6.95 -1.45 8.58
C GLU A 109 -7.81 -2.19 7.55
N GLU A 110 -7.66 -1.87 6.26
CA GLU A 110 -8.48 -2.45 5.20
C GLU A 110 -7.67 -2.70 3.93
N ILE A 111 -7.94 -3.84 3.28
CA ILE A 111 -7.39 -4.16 1.96
C ILE A 111 -8.51 -4.67 1.04
N VAL A 112 -8.57 -4.10 -0.16
CA VAL A 112 -9.40 -4.59 -1.27
C VAL A 112 -8.49 -5.12 -2.36
N VAL A 113 -8.76 -6.32 -2.85
CA VAL A 113 -7.98 -6.94 -3.94
C VAL A 113 -8.90 -7.56 -4.98
N GLN A 114 -8.39 -7.73 -6.20
CA GLN A 114 -9.07 -8.53 -7.21
C GLN A 114 -8.92 -10.03 -6.88
N SER A 115 -10.03 -10.70 -6.57
CA SER A 115 -10.09 -12.09 -6.09
C SER A 115 -9.45 -13.12 -7.02
N ARG A 116 -9.49 -12.86 -8.33
CA ARG A 116 -8.94 -13.74 -9.37
C ARG A 116 -7.43 -13.63 -9.52
N THR A 117 -6.80 -12.65 -8.87
CA THR A 117 -5.39 -12.36 -9.04
C THR A 117 -4.61 -12.72 -7.78
N VAL A 118 -5.17 -12.56 -6.58
CA VAL A 118 -4.46 -12.93 -5.34
C VAL A 118 -4.59 -14.41 -5.01
N ALA A 119 -3.47 -15.07 -4.68
CA ALA A 119 -3.46 -16.46 -4.25
C ALA A 119 -4.29 -16.68 -2.97
N GLY A 120 -5.05 -17.78 -2.91
CA GLY A 120 -5.98 -18.05 -1.79
C GLY A 120 -5.32 -18.13 -0.41
N TRP A 121 -4.07 -18.58 -0.32
CA TRP A 121 -3.31 -18.58 0.93
C TRP A 121 -3.02 -17.17 1.45
N ALA A 122 -2.73 -16.22 0.55
CA ALA A 122 -2.47 -14.84 0.93
C ALA A 122 -3.75 -14.16 1.43
N LEU A 123 -4.90 -14.42 0.78
CA LEU A 123 -6.20 -13.97 1.27
C LEU A 123 -6.52 -14.49 2.68
N ALA A 124 -6.22 -15.77 2.95
CA ALA A 124 -6.43 -16.35 4.27
C ALA A 124 -5.56 -15.68 5.34
N LEU A 125 -4.28 -15.41 5.04
CA LEU A 125 -3.38 -14.70 5.95
C LEU A 125 -3.82 -13.25 6.19
N LEU A 126 -4.16 -12.52 5.12
CA LEU A 126 -4.65 -11.15 5.24
C LEU A 126 -5.91 -11.07 6.12
N ARG A 127 -6.86 -12.01 5.96
CA ARG A 127 -8.05 -12.09 6.81
C ARG A 127 -7.74 -12.39 8.27
N ASN A 128 -6.72 -13.20 8.53
CA ASN A 128 -6.26 -13.46 9.90
C ASN A 128 -5.62 -12.21 10.52
N LEU A 129 -4.86 -11.45 9.74
CA LEU A 129 -4.14 -10.25 10.22
C LEU A 129 -5.07 -9.04 10.43
N LEU A 130 -6.00 -8.79 9.52
CA LEU A 130 -6.86 -7.61 9.50
C LEU A 130 -8.27 -7.87 10.06
N GLY A 131 -8.71 -9.12 10.11
CA GLY A 131 -10.10 -9.50 10.35
C GLY A 131 -10.87 -9.69 9.05
N GLU A 132 -11.82 -10.62 9.04
CA GLU A 132 -12.49 -11.06 7.81
C GLU A 132 -13.31 -9.95 7.13
N GLY A 133 -13.93 -9.06 7.90
CA GLY A 133 -14.70 -7.92 7.37
C GLY A 133 -13.85 -6.80 6.75
N ASN A 134 -12.53 -6.86 6.93
CA ASN A 134 -11.59 -5.84 6.49
C ASN A 134 -10.77 -6.27 5.24
N VAL A 135 -11.11 -7.42 4.66
CA VAL A 135 -10.49 -7.94 3.43
C VAL A 135 -11.55 -8.23 2.40
N THR A 136 -11.67 -7.34 1.42
CA THR A 136 -12.63 -7.49 0.31
C THR A 136 -11.92 -8.07 -0.91
N ALA A 137 -12.41 -9.20 -1.41
CA ALA A 137 -11.92 -9.81 -2.65
C ALA A 137 -13.01 -9.69 -3.73
N VAL A 138 -12.81 -8.80 -4.70
CA VAL A 138 -13.79 -8.47 -5.77
C VAL A 138 -13.58 -9.24 -7.07
#